data_AF-A0A210PJS6-F1
#
_entry.id   AF-A0A210PJS6-F1
#
_cell.length_a   1.000
_cell.length_b   1.000
_cell.length_c   1.000
_cell.angle_alpha   90.00
_cell.angle_beta   90.00
_cell.angle_gamma   90.00
#
_symmetry.space_group_name_H-M   'P 1'
#
loop_
_entity.id
_entity.type
_entity.pdbx_description
1 polymer ?
#
loop_
_entity_poly.entity_id
_entity_poly.type
_entity_poly.pdbx_seq_one_letter_code
_entity_poly.pdbx_strand_id
1 'polypeptide(L)'
;MALLQQYEAVSFGDSLFGCYILLPLQQKHVIQLRRAVWVEYRGILRTLYLPVKELLVPIEGFLVPEESDTELLRLYLEGLLSGSVQPRWCPVLYLTSVHHVNRFCYTQDGKHIQLKHNMLRDTVSCQRPEVKQHLLFYKTADISRNYGMELYDTLPPSRQKLMQDIEQSLNKA
;
A
#
# COMPACT_ATOMS: atom_id res chain seq x y z
N MET A 1 26.71 -0.73 23.61
CA MET A 1 25.31 -0.47 23.22
C MET A 1 25.14 0.80 22.38
N ALA A 2 25.83 1.91 22.69
CA ALA A 2 25.74 3.15 21.90
C ALA A 2 26.09 2.97 20.40
N LEU A 3 27.14 2.21 20.06
CA LEU A 3 27.50 1.96 18.66
C LEU A 3 26.41 1.18 17.90
N LEU A 4 25.77 0.19 18.54
CA LEU A 4 24.70 -0.61 17.94
C LEU A 4 23.45 0.24 17.71
N GLN A 5 23.06 1.05 18.70
CA GLN A 5 21.94 1.98 18.57
C GLN A 5 22.20 3.06 17.51
N GLN A 6 23.44 3.56 17.43
CA GLN A 6 23.85 4.51 16.41
C GLN A 6 23.83 3.85 15.02
N TYR A 7 24.35 2.63 14.89
CA TYR A 7 24.32 1.87 13.64
C TYR A 7 22.88 1.65 13.18
N GLU A 8 21.99 1.17 14.06
CA GLU A 8 20.57 1.04 13.77
C GLU A 8 19.94 2.36 13.30
N ALA A 9 20.18 3.46 14.02
CA ALA A 9 19.61 4.76 13.70
C ALA A 9 20.09 5.33 12.35
N VAL A 10 21.34 5.07 11.94
CA VAL A 10 21.87 5.56 10.65
C VAL A 10 21.56 4.60 9.50
N SER A 11 21.48 3.29 9.74
CA SER A 11 21.25 2.28 8.71
C SER A 11 19.85 2.38 8.09
N PHE A 12 18.82 2.70 8.86
CA PHE A 12 17.47 2.85 8.29
C PHE A 12 17.32 4.07 7.37
N GLY A 13 18.22 5.06 7.46
CA GLY A 13 18.31 6.18 6.51
C GLY A 13 19.20 5.89 5.30
N ASP A 14 19.89 4.75 5.27
CA ASP A 14 20.76 4.34 4.16
C ASP A 14 19.94 3.57 3.10
N SER A 15 19.93 4.08 1.86
CA SER A 15 19.14 3.51 0.77
C SER A 15 19.54 2.07 0.45
N LEU A 16 20.82 1.69 0.59
CA LEU A 16 21.29 0.34 0.32
C LEU A 16 20.78 -0.65 1.38
N PHE A 17 20.91 -0.31 2.66
CA PHE A 17 20.34 -1.09 3.75
C PHE A 17 18.82 -1.22 3.61
N GLY A 18 18.13 -0.13 3.30
CA GLY A 18 16.70 -0.13 3.03
C GLY A 18 16.30 -1.08 1.90
N CYS A 19 17.08 -1.11 0.82
CA CYS A 19 16.89 -2.09 -0.25
C CYS A 19 17.01 -3.54 0.25
N TYR A 20 18.03 -3.87 1.06
CA TYR A 20 18.19 -5.23 1.59
C TYR A 20 17.02 -5.68 2.46
N ILE A 21 16.43 -4.76 3.24
CA ILE A 21 15.21 -5.04 4.01
C ILE A 21 14.00 -5.29 3.10
N LEU A 22 13.90 -4.57 1.98
CA LEU A 22 12.77 -4.69 1.04
C LEU A 22 12.87 -5.90 0.10
N LEU A 23 14.07 -6.34 -0.29
CA LEU A 23 14.27 -7.50 -1.18
C LEU A 23 13.40 -8.72 -0.85
N PRO A 24 13.34 -9.22 0.41
CA PRO A 24 12.53 -10.37 0.77
C PRO A 24 11.01 -10.12 0.72
N LEU A 25 10.57 -8.87 0.59
CA LEU A 25 9.15 -8.50 0.60
C LEU A 25 8.51 -8.53 -0.80
N GLN A 26 9.27 -8.82 -1.85
CA GLN A 26 8.73 -9.05 -3.18
C GLN A 26 7.70 -10.20 -3.20
N GLN A 27 6.75 -10.13 -4.12
CA GLN A 27 5.62 -11.07 -4.23
C GLN A 27 6.06 -12.51 -4.50
N LYS A 28 7.20 -12.69 -5.19
CA LYS A 28 7.80 -14.02 -5.45
C LYS A 28 8.25 -14.78 -4.20
N HIS A 29 8.41 -14.08 -3.07
CA HIS A 29 8.83 -14.67 -1.81
C HIS A 29 7.63 -15.06 -0.93
N VAL A 30 7.91 -15.93 0.03
CA VAL A 30 6.91 -16.45 0.97
C VAL A 30 6.24 -15.33 1.75
N ILE A 31 4.91 -15.40 1.88
CA ILE A 31 4.09 -14.35 2.46
C ILE A 31 4.45 -14.00 3.90
N GLN A 32 5.00 -14.96 4.65
CA GLN A 32 5.42 -14.79 6.05
C GLN A 32 6.40 -13.62 6.21
N LEU A 33 7.25 -13.36 5.22
CA LEU A 33 8.19 -12.22 5.24
C LEU A 33 7.46 -10.89 5.15
N ARG A 34 6.45 -10.78 4.27
CA ARG A 34 5.57 -9.61 4.22
C ARG A 34 4.81 -9.48 5.53
N ARG A 35 4.17 -10.55 6.02
CA ARG A 35 3.40 -10.51 7.28
C ARG A 35 4.23 -10.09 8.49
N ALA A 36 5.48 -10.55 8.60
CA ALA A 36 6.37 -10.17 9.69
C ALA A 36 6.54 -8.65 9.78
N VAL A 37 6.72 -7.96 8.65
CA VAL A 37 6.84 -6.48 8.64
C VAL A 37 5.56 -5.79 9.09
N TRP A 38 4.40 -6.32 8.68
CA TRP A 38 3.10 -5.69 8.91
C TRP A 38 2.46 -6.06 10.26
N VAL A 39 2.94 -7.11 10.92
CA VAL A 39 2.41 -7.58 12.21
C VAL A 39 3.43 -7.37 13.31
N GLU A 40 4.62 -7.96 13.16
CA GLU A 40 5.62 -8.06 14.22
C GLU A 40 6.54 -6.84 14.26
N TYR A 41 6.94 -6.34 13.09
CA TYR A 41 7.94 -5.28 12.93
C TYR A 41 7.37 -3.97 12.39
N ARG A 42 6.13 -3.62 12.76
CA ARG A 42 5.42 -2.40 12.27
C ARG A 42 6.24 -1.11 12.42
N GLY A 43 7.12 -1.03 13.42
CA GLY A 43 8.00 0.13 13.63
C GLY A 43 8.89 0.46 12.43
N ILE A 44 9.30 -0.55 11.65
CA ILE A 44 10.14 -0.39 10.45
C ILE A 44 9.43 0.45 9.37
N LEU A 45 8.09 0.41 9.31
CA LEU A 45 7.30 1.20 8.35
C LEU A 45 7.50 2.72 8.52
N ARG A 46 7.98 3.16 9.69
CA ARG A 46 8.27 4.58 9.97
C ARG A 46 9.72 4.98 9.73
N THR A 47 10.62 4.02 9.52
CA THR A 47 12.06 4.26 9.42
C THR A 47 12.64 3.88 8.06
N LEU A 48 11.92 3.10 7.25
CA LEU A 48 12.40 2.54 5.98
C LEU A 48 12.23 3.50 4.79
N TYR A 49 12.86 4.67 4.86
CA TYR A 49 12.79 5.62 3.76
C TYR A 49 13.69 5.17 2.61
N LEU A 50 13.05 4.72 1.53
CA LEU A 50 13.70 4.46 0.25
C LEU A 50 12.83 5.01 -0.89
N PRO A 51 13.30 6.02 -1.64
CA PRO A 51 12.61 6.49 -2.83
C PRO A 51 12.43 5.35 -3.83
N VAL A 52 11.25 5.25 -4.46
CA VAL A 52 10.94 4.15 -5.42
C VAL A 52 11.97 4.10 -6.56
N LYS A 53 12.47 5.25 -7.01
CA LYS A 53 13.51 5.38 -8.04
C LYS A 53 14.90 4.85 -7.64
N GLU A 54 15.14 4.64 -6.35
CA GLU A 54 16.42 4.15 -5.80
C GLU A 54 16.38 2.64 -5.51
N LEU A 55 15.27 1.96 -5.83
CA LEU A 55 15.17 0.51 -5.71
C LEU A 55 16.21 -0.20 -6.60
N LEU A 56 16.91 -1.18 -6.01
CA LEU A 56 17.86 -2.04 -6.73
C LEU A 56 17.17 -3.12 -7.60
N VAL A 57 15.86 -3.28 -7.46
CA VAL A 57 15.05 -4.23 -8.23
C VAL A 57 13.82 -3.53 -8.81
N PRO A 58 13.26 -4.02 -9.92
CA PRO A 58 12.05 -3.43 -10.50
C PRO A 58 10.89 -3.40 -9.50
N ILE A 59 10.13 -2.30 -9.48
CA ILE A 59 8.98 -2.13 -8.57
C ILE A 59 7.93 -3.22 -8.77
N GLU A 60 7.82 -3.75 -9.98
CA GLU A 60 6.91 -4.84 -10.37
C GLU A 60 7.08 -6.07 -9.49
N GLY A 61 8.28 -6.34 -8.98
CA GLY A 61 8.53 -7.44 -8.05
C GLY A 61 7.73 -7.35 -6.75
N PHE A 62 7.29 -6.15 -6.36
CA PHE A 62 6.43 -5.90 -5.20
C PHE A 62 4.94 -5.89 -5.54
N LEU A 63 4.59 -5.73 -6.82
CA LEU A 63 3.22 -5.51 -7.30
C LEU A 63 2.62 -6.76 -7.96
N VAL A 64 3.44 -7.64 -8.53
CA VAL A 64 3.00 -8.80 -9.30
C VAL A 64 3.60 -10.11 -8.77
N PRO A 65 2.79 -11.15 -8.53
CA PRO A 65 1.32 -11.18 -8.62
C PRO A 65 0.63 -10.26 -7.60
N GLU A 66 -0.62 -9.90 -7.90
CA GLU A 66 -1.47 -9.14 -6.97
C GLU A 66 -1.68 -9.95 -5.67
N GLU A 67 -1.66 -9.27 -4.52
CA GLU A 67 -1.79 -9.91 -3.21
C GLU A 67 -3.19 -10.52 -3.05
N SER A 68 -3.24 -11.75 -2.56
CA SER A 68 -4.46 -12.55 -2.45
C SER A 68 -4.82 -12.88 -1.00
N ASP A 69 -3.88 -12.71 -0.07
CA ASP A 69 -4.12 -12.88 1.36
C ASP A 69 -4.95 -11.71 1.90
N THR A 70 -6.17 -12.01 2.30
CA THR A 70 -7.14 -11.02 2.75
C THR A 70 -6.71 -10.33 4.05
N GLU A 71 -5.95 -11.01 4.91
CA GLU A 71 -5.47 -10.41 6.16
C GLU A 71 -4.39 -9.37 5.87
N LEU A 72 -3.46 -9.67 4.97
CA LEU A 72 -2.43 -8.71 4.56
C LEU A 72 -3.03 -7.51 3.82
N LEU A 73 -4.05 -7.71 2.99
CA LEU A 73 -4.81 -6.62 2.36
C LEU A 73 -5.50 -5.71 3.38
N ARG A 74 -6.06 -6.27 4.46
CA ARG A 74 -6.61 -5.48 5.56
C ARG A 74 -5.53 -4.67 6.27
N LEU A 75 -4.38 -5.29 6.54
CA LEU A 75 -3.23 -4.61 7.17
C LEU A 75 -2.70 -3.46 6.31
N TYR A 76 -2.64 -3.64 4.99
CA TYR A 76 -2.28 -2.58 4.05
C TYR A 76 -3.25 -1.40 4.14
N LEU A 77 -4.56 -1.68 4.11
CA LEU A 77 -5.57 -0.63 4.24
C LEU A 77 -5.51 0.05 5.61
N GLU A 78 -5.44 -0.70 6.72
CA GLU A 78 -5.31 -0.16 8.07
C GLU A 78 -4.09 0.75 8.18
N GLY A 79 -2.95 0.34 7.63
CA GLY A 79 -1.72 1.12 7.63
C GLY A 79 -1.86 2.47 6.90
N LEU A 80 -2.52 2.45 5.74
CA LEU A 80 -2.80 3.65 4.95
C LEU A 80 -3.81 4.58 5.64
N LEU A 81 -4.92 4.04 6.16
CA LEU A 81 -5.99 4.81 6.79
C LEU A 81 -5.54 5.44 8.12
N SER A 82 -4.81 4.68 8.95
CA SER A 82 -4.21 5.19 10.20
C SER A 82 -3.06 6.16 9.94
N GLY A 83 -2.45 6.09 8.75
CA GLY A 83 -1.23 6.82 8.42
C GLY A 83 0.00 6.32 9.16
N SER A 84 0.02 5.08 9.63
CA SER A 84 1.26 4.43 10.03
C SER A 84 2.17 4.15 8.81
N VAL A 85 1.57 4.06 7.61
CA VAL A 85 2.25 3.94 6.32
C VAL A 85 2.07 5.24 5.54
N GLN A 86 3.17 5.91 5.22
CA GLN A 86 3.16 7.20 4.53
C GLN A 86 4.28 7.29 3.50
N PRO A 87 4.10 8.07 2.41
CA PRO A 87 5.14 8.22 1.40
C PRO A 87 6.45 8.77 1.97
N ARG A 88 6.39 9.66 2.95
CA ARG A 88 7.59 10.25 3.59
C ARG A 88 8.42 9.28 4.44
N TRP A 89 7.89 8.09 4.77
CA TRP A 89 8.56 7.14 5.67
C TRP A 89 8.89 5.83 4.99
N CYS A 90 8.04 5.35 4.10
CA CYS A 90 8.26 4.09 3.37
C CYS A 90 7.62 4.15 1.97
N PRO A 91 8.17 4.96 1.04
CA PRO A 91 7.56 5.18 -0.28
C PRO A 91 7.21 3.89 -1.04
N VAL A 92 8.11 2.90 -1.00
CA VAL A 92 7.92 1.61 -1.69
C VAL A 92 6.73 0.84 -1.11
N LEU A 93 6.65 0.72 0.21
CA LEU A 93 5.55 -0.02 0.86
C LEU A 93 4.23 0.76 0.80
N TYR A 94 4.29 2.10 0.79
CA TYR A 94 3.12 2.93 0.52
C TYR A 94 2.53 2.63 -0.87
N LEU A 95 3.35 2.71 -1.93
CA LEU A 95 2.94 2.39 -3.30
C LEU A 95 2.40 0.97 -3.41
N THR A 96 3.11 0.01 -2.80
CA THR A 96 2.73 -1.42 -2.79
C THR A 96 1.35 -1.60 -2.15
N SER A 97 1.09 -0.95 -1.02
CA SER A 97 -0.19 -1.03 -0.30
C SER A 97 -1.33 -0.43 -1.12
N VAL A 98 -1.12 0.76 -1.71
CA VAL A 98 -2.12 1.41 -2.55
C VAL A 98 -2.46 0.53 -3.75
N HIS A 99 -1.45 -0.04 -4.42
CA HIS A 99 -1.64 -0.94 -5.55
C HIS A 99 -2.51 -2.14 -5.17
N HIS A 100 -2.10 -2.91 -4.17
CA HIS A 100 -2.78 -4.17 -3.82
C HIS A 100 -4.18 -3.95 -3.29
N VAL A 101 -4.40 -2.93 -2.44
CA VAL A 101 -5.73 -2.56 -1.98
C VAL A 101 -6.61 -2.13 -3.14
N ASN A 102 -6.11 -1.27 -4.04
CA ASN A 102 -6.88 -0.83 -5.21
C ASN A 102 -7.26 -2.03 -6.10
N ARG A 103 -6.28 -2.87 -6.46
CA ARG A 103 -6.52 -4.03 -7.32
C ARG A 103 -7.56 -4.95 -6.69
N PHE A 104 -7.36 -5.37 -5.44
CA PHE A 104 -8.30 -6.23 -4.74
C PHE A 104 -9.74 -5.67 -4.70
N CYS A 105 -9.91 -4.39 -4.37
CA CYS A 105 -11.22 -3.76 -4.28
C CYS A 105 -11.98 -3.72 -5.62
N TYR A 106 -11.26 -3.62 -6.75
CA TYR A 106 -11.86 -3.48 -8.08
C TYR A 106 -11.79 -4.75 -8.95
N THR A 107 -11.15 -5.83 -8.48
CA THR A 107 -11.10 -7.11 -9.19
C THR A 107 -12.48 -7.76 -9.25
N GLN A 108 -12.90 -8.18 -10.45
CA GLN A 108 -14.21 -8.76 -10.76
C GLN A 108 -14.20 -10.30 -10.79
N ASP A 109 -13.58 -10.94 -9.79
CA ASP A 109 -13.47 -12.41 -9.69
C ASP A 109 -14.62 -13.08 -8.92
N GLY A 110 -15.60 -12.30 -8.45
CA GLY A 110 -16.73 -12.80 -7.64
C GLY A 110 -16.38 -13.22 -6.22
N LYS A 111 -15.13 -13.05 -5.78
CA LYS A 111 -14.67 -13.46 -4.44
C LYS A 111 -14.69 -12.30 -3.45
N HIS A 112 -14.83 -12.62 -2.17
CA HIS A 112 -14.71 -11.68 -1.04
C HIS A 112 -15.54 -10.39 -1.20
N ILE A 113 -16.71 -10.47 -1.84
CA ILE A 113 -17.53 -9.30 -2.22
C ILE A 113 -17.79 -8.39 -1.00
N GLN A 114 -18.18 -8.99 0.14
CA GLN A 114 -18.43 -8.23 1.37
C GLN A 114 -17.19 -7.52 1.90
N LEU A 115 -16.02 -8.17 1.82
CA LEU A 115 -14.76 -7.58 2.26
C LEU A 115 -14.38 -6.39 1.36
N LYS A 116 -14.44 -6.57 0.03
CA LYS A 116 -14.18 -5.48 -0.93
C LYS A 116 -15.10 -4.29 -0.68
N HIS A 117 -16.39 -4.53 -0.46
CA HIS A 117 -17.35 -3.48 -0.15
C HIS A 117 -17.03 -2.76 1.17
N ASN A 118 -16.64 -3.49 2.21
CA ASN A 118 -16.24 -2.89 3.49
C ASN A 118 -14.96 -2.05 3.34
N MET A 119 -13.94 -2.57 2.66
CA MET A 119 -12.69 -1.84 2.42
C MET A 119 -12.90 -0.55 1.61
N LEU A 120 -13.76 -0.58 0.60
CA LEU A 120 -14.13 0.61 -0.16
C LEU A 120 -14.94 1.59 0.68
N ARG A 121 -15.85 1.12 1.54
CA ARG A 121 -16.56 1.97 2.51
C ARG A 121 -15.57 2.70 3.42
N ASP A 122 -14.63 1.98 4.01
CA ASP A 122 -13.60 2.55 4.90
C ASP A 122 -12.73 3.57 4.15
N THR A 123 -12.42 3.29 2.88
CA THR A 123 -11.69 4.21 1.99
C THR A 123 -12.50 5.49 1.72
N VAL A 124 -13.79 5.39 1.42
CA VAL A 124 -14.67 6.54 1.15
C VAL A 124 -14.86 7.39 2.41
N SER A 125 -14.99 6.76 3.58
CA SER A 125 -15.12 7.44 4.87
C SER A 125 -13.78 7.99 5.43
N CYS A 126 -12.67 7.76 4.74
CA CYS A 126 -11.35 8.21 5.18
C CYS A 126 -11.26 9.74 5.23
N GLN A 127 -10.82 10.28 6.38
CA GLN A 127 -10.63 11.71 6.61
C GLN A 127 -9.32 12.27 6.01
N ARG A 128 -8.51 11.41 5.37
CA ARG A 128 -7.24 11.79 4.75
C ARG A 128 -7.43 11.91 3.24
N PRO A 129 -7.62 13.13 2.70
CA PRO A 129 -8.02 13.32 1.30
C PRO A 129 -7.01 12.76 0.31
N GLU A 130 -5.71 12.90 0.57
CA GLU A 130 -4.65 12.37 -0.28
C GLU A 130 -4.66 10.83 -0.34
N VAL A 131 -4.78 10.16 0.81
CA VAL A 131 -4.85 8.69 0.86
C VAL A 131 -6.11 8.18 0.17
N LYS A 132 -7.26 8.82 0.42
CA LYS A 132 -8.52 8.53 -0.25
C LYS A 132 -8.38 8.68 -1.77
N GLN A 133 -7.76 9.76 -2.24
CA GLN A 133 -7.50 9.98 -3.66
C GLN A 133 -6.62 8.87 -4.24
N HIS A 134 -5.48 8.56 -3.61
CA HIS A 134 -4.57 7.52 -4.10
C HIS A 134 -5.26 6.16 -4.16
N LEU A 135 -6.02 5.77 -3.13
CA LEU A 135 -6.72 4.48 -3.10
C LEU A 135 -7.81 4.36 -4.17
N LEU A 136 -8.59 5.42 -4.40
CA LEU A 136 -9.71 5.37 -5.35
C LEU A 136 -9.25 5.52 -6.81
N PHE A 137 -8.32 6.45 -7.05
CA PHE A 137 -7.91 6.86 -8.39
C PHE A 137 -6.63 6.19 -8.88
N TYR A 138 -6.01 5.28 -8.12
CA TYR A 138 -4.84 4.54 -8.61
C TYR A 138 -5.12 3.84 -9.95
N LYS A 139 -4.28 4.16 -10.95
CA LYS A 139 -4.30 3.59 -12.30
C LYS A 139 -3.19 2.55 -12.45
N THR A 140 -1.93 2.96 -12.28
CA THR A 140 -0.76 2.08 -12.42
C THR A 140 0.43 2.63 -11.64
N ALA A 141 1.46 1.79 -11.45
CA ALA A 141 2.75 2.26 -10.98
C ALA A 141 3.46 2.99 -12.11
N ASP A 142 4.07 4.13 -11.77
CA ASP A 142 4.87 4.95 -12.67
C ASP A 142 5.93 5.68 -11.83
N ILE A 143 7.16 5.15 -11.88
CA ILE A 143 8.28 5.67 -11.08
C ILE A 143 8.69 7.10 -11.44
N SER A 144 8.25 7.62 -12.58
CA SER A 144 8.52 8.99 -13.00
C SER A 144 7.59 10.01 -12.35
N ARG A 145 6.48 9.54 -11.75
CA ARG A 145 5.44 10.38 -11.14
C ARG A 145 5.63 10.52 -9.64
N ASN A 146 4.93 11.50 -9.08
CA ASN A 146 4.86 11.67 -7.63
C ASN A 146 4.34 10.38 -6.99
N TYR A 147 4.98 10.00 -5.87
CA TYR A 147 4.66 8.77 -5.14
C TYR A 147 4.82 7.46 -5.93
N GLY A 148 5.44 7.50 -7.12
CA GLY A 148 5.67 6.33 -7.96
C GLY A 148 4.38 5.77 -8.60
N MET A 149 3.33 6.58 -8.73
CA MET A 149 2.05 6.15 -9.30
C MET A 149 1.43 7.17 -10.25
N GLU A 150 0.73 6.64 -11.25
CA GLU A 150 -0.20 7.39 -12.07
C GLU A 150 -1.62 7.22 -11.50
N LEU A 151 -2.36 8.33 -11.41
CA LEU A 151 -3.76 8.35 -11.02
C LEU A 151 -4.65 8.65 -12.23
N TYR A 152 -5.88 8.17 -12.19
CA TYR A 152 -6.92 8.61 -13.12
C TYR A 152 -7.30 10.06 -12.82
N ASP A 153 -7.47 10.88 -13.87
CA ASP A 153 -8.10 12.21 -13.74
C ASP A 153 -9.60 12.07 -13.43
N THR A 154 -10.25 11.09 -14.05
CA THR A 154 -11.66 10.72 -13.82
C THR A 154 -11.78 9.21 -13.67
N LEU A 155 -12.57 8.75 -12.68
CA LEU A 155 -12.75 7.32 -12.47
C LEU A 155 -13.39 6.65 -13.69
N PRO A 156 -12.96 5.42 -14.05
CA PRO A 156 -13.66 4.63 -15.07
C PRO A 156 -15.15 4.41 -14.70
N PRO A 157 -16.06 4.31 -15.68
CA PRO A 157 -17.51 4.21 -15.42
C PRO A 157 -17.90 3.06 -14.48
N SER A 158 -17.20 1.91 -14.57
CA SER A 158 -17.42 0.77 -13.68
C SER A 158 -17.12 1.09 -12.22
N ARG A 159 -16.05 1.87 -11.97
CA ARG A 159 -15.68 2.32 -10.62
C ARG A 159 -16.62 3.42 -10.14
N GLN A 160 -17.02 4.35 -11.01
CA GLN A 160 -17.98 5.42 -10.66
C GLN A 160 -19.30 4.85 -10.15
N LYS A 161 -19.87 3.88 -10.86
CA LYS A 161 -21.11 3.21 -10.46
C LYS A 161 -20.96 2.54 -9.09
N LEU A 162 -19.88 1.77 -8.89
CA LEU A 162 -19.61 1.14 -7.60
C LEU A 162 -19.47 2.15 -6.46
N MET A 163 -18.83 3.29 -6.69
CA MET A 163 -18.70 4.34 -5.67
C MET A 163 -20.05 4.97 -5.31
N GLN A 164 -20.91 5.23 -6.30
CA GLN A 164 -22.26 5.72 -6.06
C GLN A 164 -23.07 4.74 -5.21
N ASP A 165 -22.98 3.44 -5.49
CA ASP A 165 -23.66 2.40 -4.72
C ASP A 165 -23.18 2.38 -3.25
N ILE A 166 -21.87 2.53 -3.03
CA ILE A 166 -21.26 2.56 -1.69
C ILE A 166 -21.66 3.81 -0.92
N GLU A 167 -21.64 4.99 -1.55
CA GLU A 167 -22.05 6.26 -0.94
C GLU A 167 -23.53 6.23 -0.56
N GLN A 168 -24.39 5.67 -1.42
CA GLN A 168 -25.81 5.47 -1.09
C GLN A 168 -26.00 4.51 0.09
N SER A 169 -25.14 3.48 0.23
CA SER A 169 -25.19 2.58 1.38
C SER A 169 -24.77 3.25 2.69
N LEU A 170 -23.84 4.21 2.64
CA LEU A 170 -23.38 4.99 3.78
C LEU A 170 -24.46 5.94 4.29
N ASN A 171 -25.19 6.59 3.39
CA ASN A 171 -26.24 7.54 3.75
C ASN A 171 -27.51 6.90 4.34
N LYS A 172 -27.62 5.56 4.28
CA LYS A 172 -28.76 4.78 4.80
C LYS A 172 -28.48 4.13 6.16
N ALA A 173 -27.25 4.19 6.66
CA ALA A 173 -26.81 3.61 7.92
C ALA A 173 -26.74 4.69 9.01
#